data_AF-A0AAU0VXY8-F1
#
_entry.id   AF-A0AAU0VXY8-F1
#
_cell.length_a   1.000
_cell.length_b   1.000
_cell.length_c   1.000
_cell.angle_alpha   90.00
_cell.angle_beta   90.00
_cell.angle_gamma   90.00
#
_symmetry.space_group_name_H-M   'P 1'
#
loop_
_entity.id
_entity.type
_entity.pdbx_description
1 polymer ?
#
loop_
_entity_poly.entity_id
_entity_poly.type
_entity_poly.pdbx_seq_one_letter_code
_entity_poly.pdbx_strand_id
1 'polypeptide(L)' 'MKLSRDLYGRRQERAALDRILDGARQGDGATLVLWGDPGIGKTALLEYAADE' A
#
# COMPACT_ATOMS: atom_id res chain seq x y z
N MET A 1 -9.04 -17.86 -2.66
CA MET A 1 -9.72 -16.71 -3.29
C MET A 1 -9.30 -15.47 -2.51
N LYS A 2 -8.21 -14.78 -2.91
CA LYS A 2 -7.82 -13.51 -2.28
C LYS A 2 -8.86 -12.47 -2.71
N LEU A 3 -9.53 -11.86 -1.76
CA LEU A 3 -10.48 -10.77 -2.01
C LEU A 3 -9.63 -9.54 -2.35
N SER A 4 -9.22 -9.40 -3.61
CA SER A 4 -8.64 -8.14 -4.09
C SER A 4 -9.72 -7.08 -3.96
N ARG A 5 -9.70 -6.34 -2.84
CA ARG A 5 -10.55 -5.19 -2.63
C ARG A 5 -10.14 -4.15 -3.66
N ASP A 6 -11.02 -3.91 -4.63
CA ASP A 6 -10.79 -2.87 -5.63
C ASP A 6 -10.57 -1.53 -4.92
N LEU A 7 -9.32 -1.05 -4.96
CA LEU A 7 -8.92 0.23 -4.38
C LEU A 7 -9.13 1.34 -5.42
N TYR A 8 -10.26 2.04 -5.31
CA TYR A 8 -10.57 3.20 -6.14
C TYR A 8 -9.92 4.48 -5.59
N GLY A 9 -9.28 5.28 -6.44
CA GLY A 9 -8.47 6.43 -6.01
C GLY A 9 -7.14 6.02 -5.37
N ARG A 10 -6.33 6.95 -4.85
CA ARG A 10 -5.01 6.64 -4.21
C ARG A 10 -3.86 6.25 -5.15
N ARG A 11 -3.76 6.85 -6.34
CA ARG A 11 -2.66 6.53 -7.27
C ARG A 11 -1.29 6.91 -6.71
N GLN A 12 -1.20 8.03 -5.98
CA GLN A 12 0.06 8.49 -5.41
C GLN A 12 0.50 7.60 -4.25
N GLU A 13 -0.43 7.24 -3.37
CA GLU A 13 -0.14 6.38 -2.21
C GLU A 13 0.22 4.96 -2.65
N ARG A 14 -0.44 4.42 -3.68
CA ARG A 14 -0.04 3.14 -4.30
C ARG A 14 1.37 3.21 -4.87
N ALA A 15 1.67 4.21 -5.70
CA ALA A 15 3.00 4.36 -6.28
C ALA A 15 4.12 4.52 -5.24
N ALA A 16 3.86 5.22 -4.13
CA ALA A 16 4.81 5.32 -3.02
C ALA A 16 5.03 3.98 -2.32
N LEU A 17 3.97 3.20 -2.16
CA LEU A 17 4.00 1.90 -1.52
C LEU A 17 4.69 0.85 -2.40
N ASP A 18 4.35 0.79 -3.69
CA ASP A 18 4.98 -0.08 -4.68
C ASP A 18 6.50 0.15 -4.73
N ARG A 19 6.93 1.43 -4.74
CA ARG A 19 8.36 1.79 -4.72
C ARG A 19 9.09 1.26 -3.49
N ILE A 20 8.44 1.30 -2.33
CA ILE A 20 9.04 0.82 -1.07
C ILE A 20 9.12 -0.71 -1.07
N LEU A 21 8.09 -1.40 -1.56
CA LEU A 21 8.09 -2.85 -1.72
C LEU A 21 9.16 -3.31 -2.70
N ASP A 22 9.31 -2.62 -3.84
CA ASP A 22 10.33 -2.93 -4.83
C ASP A 22 11.76 -2.74 -4.31
N GLY A 23 12.00 -1.70 -3.49
CA GLY A 23 13.26 -1.52 -2.78
C GLY A 23 13.50 -2.65 -1.76
N ALA A 24 12.49 -2.98 -0.96
CA ALA A 24 12.58 -4.06 0.03
C ALA A 24 12.91 -5.42 -0.63
N ARG A 25 12.33 -5.71 -1.80
CA ARG A 25 12.65 -6.91 -2.59
C ARG A 25 14.10 -6.95 -3.08
N GLN A 26 14.73 -5.79 -3.27
CA GLN A 26 16.14 -5.66 -3.65
C GLN A 26 17.09 -5.68 -2.45
N GLY A 27 16.57 -5.75 -1.22
CA GLY A 27 17.35 -5.74 0.02
C GLY A 27 17.49 -4.37 0.67
N ASP A 28 16.84 -3.34 0.14
CA ASP A 28 16.86 -2.00 0.71
C ASP A 28 15.82 -1.86 1.84
N GLY A 29 16.26 -1.39 3.01
CA GLY A 29 15.35 -1.11 4.13
C GLY A 29 14.64 0.24 3.96
N ALA A 30 13.32 0.27 4.14
CA ALA A 30 12.51 1.49 4.07
C ALA A 30 11.31 1.47 5.04
N THR A 31 10.72 2.64 5.29
CA THR A 31 9.54 2.79 6.16
C THR A 31 8.56 3.79 5.54
N LEU A 32 7.27 3.48 5.60
CA LEU A 32 6.17 4.34 5.14
C LEU A 32 5.22 4.65 6.30
N VAL A 33 4.82 5.91 6.43
CA VAL A 33 3.78 6.33 7.38
C VAL A 33 2.53 6.70 6.61
N LEU A 34 1.42 6.04 6.93
CA LEU A 34 0.10 6.35 6.35
C LEU A 34 -0.68 7.24 7.32
N TRP A 35 -0.95 8.47 6.89
CA TRP A 35 -1.74 9.44 7.65
C TRP A 35 -3.01 9.84 6.89
N GLY A 36 -4.09 10.07 7.61
CA GLY A 36 -5.36 10.51 7.06
C GLY A 36 -6.52 10.24 8.02
N ASP A 37 -7.73 10.63 7.62
CA ASP A 37 -8.92 10.56 8.48
C ASP A 37 -9.36 9.13 8.81
N PRO A 38 -10.16 8.92 9.87
CA PRO A 38 -10.85 7.66 10.10
C PRO A 38 -11.70 7.25 8.88
N GLY A 39 -11.70 5.97 8.51
CA GLY A 39 -12.50 5.45 7.39
C GLY A 39 -11.98 5.76 5.98
N ILE A 40 -10.87 6.50 5.84
CA ILE A 40 -10.34 7.00 4.56
C ILE A 40 -9.72 5.92 3.64
N GLY A 41 -9.67 4.66 4.10
CA GLY A 41 -9.16 3.51 3.35
C GLY A 41 -7.73 3.07 3.67
N LYS A 42 -7.13 3.49 4.79
CA LYS A 42 -5.75 3.09 5.17
C LYS A 42 -5.56 1.57 5.26
N THR A 43 -6.50 0.85 5.87
CA THR A 43 -6.45 -0.62 5.97
C THR A 43 -6.61 -1.29 4.61
N ALA A 44 -7.48 -0.79 3.74
CA ALA A 44 -7.65 -1.32 2.40
C ALA A 44 -6.38 -1.17 1.53
N LEU A 45 -5.64 -0.07 1.72
CA LEU A 45 -4.34 0.13 1.07
C LEU A 45 -3.28 -0.88 1.56
N LEU A 46 -3.28 -1.23 2.85
CA LEU A 46 -2.39 -2.26 3.39
C LEU A 46 -2.78 -3.67 2.96
N GLU A 47 -4.07 -3.97 2.85
CA GLU A 47 -4.55 -5.25 2.31
C GLU A 47 -4.14 -5.43 0.85
N TYR A 48 -4.24 -4.38 0.02
CA TYR A 48 -3.71 -4.38 -1.35
C TYR A 48 -2.22 -4.75 -1.38
N ALA A 49 -1.41 -4.14 -0.51
CA ALA A 49 0.03 -4.40 -0.43
C ALA A 49 0.37 -5.84 -0.02
N ALA A 50 -0.43 -6.43 0.88
CA ALA A 50 -0.24 -7.80 1.34
C ALA A 50 -0.69 -8.85 0.32
N ASP A 51 -1.56 -8.45 -0.61
CA ASP A 51 -2.06 -9.32 -1.65
C ASP A 51 -1.15 -9.43 -2.88
N GLU A 52 -0.21 -8.48 -3.06
CA GLU A 52 0.85 -8.48 -4.07
C GLU A 52 1.88 -9.64 -3.93
#